data_AF-A0A7L2WFS9-F1
#
_entry.id   AF-A0A7L2WFS9-F1
#
_cell.length_a   1.000
_cell.length_b   1.000
_cell.length_c   1.000
_cell.angle_alpha   90.00
_cell.angle_beta   90.00
_cell.angle_gamma   90.00
#
_symmetry.space_group_name_H-M   'P 1'
#
loop_
_entity.id
_entity.type
_entity.pdbx_description
1 polymer ?
#
loop_
_entity_poly.entity_id
_entity_poly.type
_entity_poly.pdbx_seq_one_letter_code
_entity_poly.pdbx_strand_id
1 'polypeptide(L)'
;MAQSVVYADLRFAKVVGSRSMASQALEAALGMDEAESPYENMQSAPAGQDGDGAQPSPGRWSWRLCFPVGLLATCLLLLVATVALGACYWQVTRSLQDASREHAAEQGRLSQEVSTREQSLERTELELAWARAELQRAWREGNSSQLELGSLNAELRRTMGVLGKMEKEMQEVQRELNNSESTVAILRSCTAIDCCPSGWLLYRGKCLFISSEKKTWEDSRDECEKKYSQLLVTKSWSRWTVPTFLKNADIPYWIGLQKGSFPWYDYGWLEEEDPDSDGVSDAWFWVDGSLYERPWQSKSNGSCAIISRGTIKPAQCVGPDDLHLWICEKAAGPSSPFM
;
A
#
# COMPACT_ATOMS: atom_id res chain seq x y z
N MET A 1 22.07 -0.83 11.19
CA MET A 1 22.49 -2.24 11.07
C MET A 1 21.74 -2.83 9.89
N ALA A 2 22.39 -2.89 8.73
CA ALA A 2 21.81 -3.39 7.49
C ALA A 2 22.38 -4.78 7.21
N GLN A 3 21.52 -5.79 7.07
CA GLN A 3 21.93 -7.11 6.57
C GLN A 3 21.36 -7.28 5.17
N SER A 4 22.26 -7.23 4.20
CA SER A 4 22.03 -7.59 2.80
C SER A 4 21.99 -9.11 2.67
N VAL A 5 20.86 -9.66 2.21
CA VAL A 5 20.78 -11.07 1.81
C VAL A 5 20.95 -11.15 0.30
N VAL A 6 22.02 -11.80 -0.14
CA VAL A 6 22.32 -12.09 -1.55
C VAL A 6 21.65 -13.42 -1.91
N TYR A 7 20.71 -13.40 -2.86
CA TYR A 7 20.13 -14.60 -3.43
C TYR A 7 21.00 -15.10 -4.59
N ALA A 8 21.38 -16.37 -4.57
CA ALA A 8 22.11 -17.01 -5.66
C ALA A 8 21.14 -17.43 -6.79
N ASP A 9 21.47 -17.04 -8.02
CA ASP A 9 20.75 -17.34 -9.25
C ASP A 9 21.23 -18.69 -9.82
N LEU A 10 20.41 -19.74 -9.70
CA LEU A 10 20.68 -21.07 -10.27
C LEU A 10 20.13 -21.14 -11.70
N ARG A 11 21.03 -20.99 -12.67
CA ARG A 11 20.72 -21.18 -14.09
C ARG A 11 20.86 -22.66 -14.47
N PHE A 12 19.74 -23.29 -14.81
CA PHE A 12 19.74 -24.63 -15.40
C PHE A 12 20.11 -24.55 -16.88
N ALA A 13 21.21 -25.21 -17.25
CA ALA A 13 21.59 -25.41 -18.64
C ALA A 13 20.60 -26.38 -19.31
N LYS A 14 20.02 -25.91 -20.40
CA LYS A 14 19.14 -26.65 -21.32
C LYS A 14 19.97 -27.68 -22.09
N VAL A 15 19.77 -28.97 -21.82
CA VAL A 15 20.28 -30.06 -22.66
C VAL A 15 19.41 -30.15 -23.91
N VAL A 16 20.03 -29.88 -25.06
CA VAL A 16 19.45 -30.11 -26.39
C VAL A 16 19.51 -31.61 -26.67
N GLY A 17 18.36 -32.21 -26.95
CA GLY A 17 18.27 -33.56 -27.47
C GLY A 17 18.69 -33.61 -28.94
N SER A 18 19.48 -34.62 -29.30
CA SER A 18 19.45 -35.20 -30.64
C SER A 18 20.02 -36.62 -30.65
N ARG A 19 19.22 -37.52 -31.26
CA ARG A 19 19.55 -38.84 -31.83
C ARG A 19 19.79 -39.98 -30.83
N SER A 20 18.84 -40.89 -30.61
CA SER A 20 18.35 -41.95 -31.53
C SER A 20 19.48 -42.77 -32.13
N MET A 21 19.86 -43.86 -31.44
CA MET A 21 20.15 -45.19 -31.98
C MET A 21 20.71 -46.07 -30.86
N ALA A 22 20.04 -47.19 -30.57
CA ALA A 22 20.64 -48.51 -30.31
C ALA A 22 19.68 -49.42 -29.52
N SER A 23 18.66 -49.94 -30.21
CA SER A 23 18.15 -51.30 -29.97
C SER A 23 17.13 -51.67 -31.04
N GLN A 24 17.60 -52.28 -32.14
CA GLN A 24 16.94 -53.38 -32.86
C GLN A 24 17.71 -53.72 -34.15
N ALA A 25 17.65 -54.99 -34.53
CA ALA A 25 18.14 -55.61 -35.76
C ALA A 25 19.64 -55.99 -35.81
N LEU A 26 20.02 -56.97 -34.98
CA LEU A 26 21.02 -57.97 -35.38
C LEU A 26 20.29 -59.04 -36.22
N GLU A 27 19.86 -58.67 -37.42
CA GLU A 27 19.33 -59.56 -38.47
C GLU A 27 20.05 -59.22 -39.77
N ALA A 28 21.31 -59.65 -39.84
CA ALA A 28 22.11 -59.68 -41.06
C ALA A 28 23.09 -60.85 -40.96
N ALA A 29 22.54 -62.07 -40.85
CA ALA A 29 23.28 -63.32 -41.03
C ALA A 29 22.33 -64.47 -41.37
N LEU A 30 21.49 -64.28 -42.40
CA LEU A 30 20.87 -65.38 -43.14
C LEU A 30 21.39 -65.31 -44.58
N GLY A 31 22.58 -65.85 -44.78
CA GLY A 31 23.01 -66.38 -46.07
C GLY A 31 22.93 -67.90 -45.96
N MET A 32 21.87 -68.48 -46.54
CA MET A 32 21.82 -69.90 -46.86
C MET A 32 22.65 -70.13 -48.12
N ASP A 33 23.56 -71.10 -48.08
CA ASP A 33 23.99 -72.03 -49.17
C ASP A 33 25.06 -72.94 -48.51
N GLU A 34 24.76 -74.21 -48.21
CA GLU A 34 24.93 -75.41 -49.05
C GLU A 34 26.38 -75.90 -49.17
N ALA A 35 26.50 -77.22 -49.00
CA ALA A 35 27.61 -78.12 -49.35
C ALA A 35 29.01 -77.88 -48.73
N GLU A 36 29.45 -78.84 -47.89
CA GLU A 36 30.48 -79.84 -48.23
C GLU A 36 31.20 -80.33 -46.94
N SER A 37 31.05 -81.62 -46.65
CA SER A 37 31.93 -82.44 -45.81
C SER A 37 33.39 -82.36 -46.35
N PRO A 38 34.50 -82.53 -45.59
CA PRO A 38 34.74 -83.76 -44.82
C PRO A 38 35.55 -83.61 -43.51
N TYR A 39 35.33 -84.57 -42.61
CA TYR A 39 36.30 -84.94 -41.58
C TYR A 39 37.40 -85.80 -42.23
N GLU A 40 38.68 -85.53 -41.95
CA GLU A 40 39.68 -86.59 -41.84
C GLU A 40 40.72 -86.32 -40.75
N ASN A 41 40.97 -87.37 -39.99
CA ASN A 41 41.83 -87.47 -38.80
C ASN A 41 43.32 -87.57 -39.16
N MET A 42 44.17 -87.22 -38.19
CA MET A 42 45.62 -87.40 -38.26
C MET A 42 46.08 -88.57 -37.36
N GLN A 43 46.70 -89.59 -37.98
CA GLN A 43 47.81 -90.46 -37.51
C GLN A 43 47.60 -91.35 -36.25
N SER A 44 48.12 -92.59 -36.13
CA SER A 44 49.01 -93.44 -36.95
C SER A 44 49.09 -94.87 -36.36
N ALA A 45 49.48 -95.80 -37.22
CA ALA A 45 49.69 -97.28 -37.16
C ALA A 45 50.63 -97.80 -36.01
N PRO A 46 51.00 -99.11 -35.85
CA PRO A 46 51.20 -100.11 -36.92
C PRO A 46 50.92 -101.61 -36.63
N ALA A 47 51.15 -102.38 -37.72
CA ALA A 47 51.70 -103.75 -37.79
C ALA A 47 50.74 -104.95 -37.74
N GLY A 48 50.67 -105.65 -38.88
CA GLY A 48 50.13 -107.00 -39.01
C GLY A 48 50.41 -107.52 -40.43
N GLN A 49 51.40 -108.39 -40.52
CA GLN A 49 52.07 -108.89 -41.72
C GLN A 49 51.51 -110.26 -42.12
N ASP A 50 51.46 -110.49 -43.44
CA ASP A 50 51.53 -111.75 -44.22
C ASP A 50 50.73 -112.98 -43.82
N GLY A 51 50.11 -113.62 -44.82
CA GLY A 51 49.57 -114.98 -44.70
C GLY A 51 48.78 -115.43 -45.91
N ASP A 52 49.48 -115.59 -47.04
CA ASP A 52 48.99 -116.15 -48.30
C ASP A 52 48.53 -117.61 -48.16
N GLY A 53 47.67 -118.02 -49.08
CA GLY A 53 46.82 -119.21 -48.97
C GLY A 53 47.49 -120.57 -49.18
N ALA A 54 46.73 -121.60 -48.81
CA ALA A 54 46.71 -122.90 -49.49
C ALA A 54 45.38 -123.62 -49.21
N GLN A 55 44.55 -123.74 -50.24
CA GLN A 55 43.53 -124.78 -50.42
C GLN A 55 44.20 -126.18 -50.54
N PRO A 56 43.48 -127.33 -50.59
CA PRO A 56 42.10 -127.66 -50.20
C PRO A 56 41.93 -129.06 -49.52
N SER A 57 40.66 -129.42 -49.26
CA SER A 57 40.08 -130.76 -49.51
C SER A 57 39.90 -131.77 -48.35
N PRO A 58 38.86 -132.64 -48.41
CA PRO A 58 37.81 -132.65 -47.38
C PRO A 58 37.66 -134.00 -46.65
N GLY A 59 37.29 -133.93 -45.37
CA GLY A 59 36.88 -135.07 -44.56
C GLY A 59 35.39 -135.01 -44.23
N ARG A 60 34.61 -135.82 -44.94
CA ARG A 60 33.16 -136.02 -44.82
C ARG A 60 32.84 -136.78 -43.52
N TRP A 61 31.65 -136.52 -42.95
CA TRP A 61 30.90 -137.26 -41.89
C TRP A 61 31.03 -136.60 -40.49
N SER A 62 29.99 -136.26 -39.73
CA SER A 62 28.61 -136.74 -39.72
C SER A 62 27.61 -135.59 -39.48
N TRP A 63 26.61 -135.54 -40.36
CA TRP A 63 25.43 -134.71 -40.26
C TRP A 63 24.43 -135.50 -39.41
N ARG A 64 24.22 -135.14 -38.12
CA ARG A 64 22.98 -135.44 -37.34
C ARG A 64 22.93 -135.03 -35.84
N LEU A 65 23.85 -134.23 -35.28
CA LEU A 65 23.69 -133.68 -33.90
C LEU A 65 24.05 -132.19 -33.67
N CYS A 66 24.33 -131.39 -34.72
CA CYS A 66 24.70 -129.96 -34.55
C CYS A 66 23.52 -128.95 -34.55
N PHE A 67 22.28 -129.38 -34.80
CA PHE A 67 21.11 -128.49 -34.73
C PHE A 67 20.80 -127.93 -33.33
N PRO A 68 20.83 -128.70 -32.21
CA PRO A 68 20.51 -128.15 -30.89
C PRO A 68 21.62 -127.24 -30.34
N VAL A 69 22.89 -127.54 -30.63
CA VAL A 69 24.03 -126.73 -30.17
C VAL A 69 24.12 -125.41 -30.95
N GLY A 70 23.86 -125.43 -32.26
CA GLY A 70 23.73 -124.22 -33.07
C GLY A 70 22.55 -123.34 -32.63
N LEU A 71 21.38 -123.95 -32.36
CA LEU A 71 20.22 -123.24 -31.81
C LEU A 71 20.52 -122.62 -30.44
N LEU A 72 21.18 -123.35 -29.54
CA LEU A 72 21.60 -122.81 -28.24
C LEU A 72 22.58 -121.65 -28.39
N ALA A 73 23.56 -121.73 -29.28
CA ALA A 73 24.50 -120.65 -29.55
C ALA A 73 23.80 -119.41 -30.14
N THR A 74 22.88 -119.58 -31.10
CA THR A 74 22.07 -118.48 -31.63
C THR A 74 21.16 -117.87 -30.55
N CYS A 75 20.60 -118.68 -29.68
CA CYS A 75 19.76 -118.23 -28.57
C CYS A 75 20.58 -117.41 -27.56
N LEU A 76 21.79 -117.85 -27.22
CA LEU A 76 22.70 -117.10 -26.35
C LEU A 76 23.15 -115.78 -26.97
N LEU A 77 23.44 -115.75 -28.28
CA LEU A 77 23.77 -114.51 -28.97
C LEU A 77 22.59 -113.53 -29.01
N LEU A 78 21.37 -114.03 -29.23
CA LEU A 78 20.15 -113.21 -29.15
C LEU A 78 19.92 -112.68 -27.72
N LEU A 79 20.14 -113.50 -26.70
CA LEU A 79 20.05 -113.05 -25.31
C LEU A 79 21.06 -111.94 -25.01
N VAL A 80 22.32 -112.10 -25.39
CA VAL A 80 23.35 -111.06 -25.23
C VAL A 80 22.97 -109.79 -25.99
N ALA A 81 22.45 -109.92 -27.22
CA ALA A 81 21.98 -108.77 -28.00
C ALA A 81 20.79 -108.06 -27.33
N THR A 82 19.82 -108.79 -26.79
CA THR A 82 18.67 -108.20 -26.08
C THR A 82 19.09 -107.51 -24.78
N VAL A 83 20.04 -108.07 -24.03
CA VAL A 83 20.60 -107.45 -22.82
C VAL A 83 21.40 -106.21 -23.17
N ALA A 84 22.21 -106.25 -24.24
CA ALA A 84 22.96 -105.09 -24.72
C ALA A 84 22.02 -103.97 -25.19
N LEU A 85 20.97 -104.29 -25.96
CA LEU A 85 19.95 -103.32 -26.37
C LEU A 85 19.19 -102.75 -25.17
N GLY A 86 18.85 -103.59 -24.18
CA GLY A 86 18.24 -103.15 -22.93
C GLY A 86 19.14 -102.21 -22.13
N ALA A 87 20.45 -102.49 -22.06
CA ALA A 87 21.43 -101.62 -21.43
C ALA A 87 21.61 -100.29 -22.18
N CYS A 88 21.68 -100.32 -23.52
CA CYS A 88 21.74 -99.11 -24.35
C CYS A 88 20.45 -98.28 -24.21
N TYR A 89 19.28 -98.92 -24.23
CA TYR A 89 18.00 -98.24 -24.06
C TYR A 89 17.89 -97.61 -22.67
N TRP A 90 18.31 -98.33 -21.63
CA TRP A 90 18.38 -97.80 -20.26
C TRP A 90 19.34 -96.62 -20.13
N GLN A 91 20.51 -96.70 -20.79
CA GLN A 91 21.51 -95.63 -20.77
C GLN A 91 21.01 -94.37 -21.48
N VAL A 92 20.38 -94.51 -22.66
CA VAL A 92 19.79 -93.39 -23.41
C VAL A 92 18.62 -92.79 -22.63
N THR A 93 17.75 -93.63 -22.06
CA THR A 93 16.63 -93.16 -21.22
C THR A 93 17.14 -92.36 -20.03
N ARG A 94 18.18 -92.84 -19.35
CA ARG A 94 18.80 -92.15 -18.22
C ARG A 94 19.47 -90.83 -18.65
N SER A 95 20.19 -90.83 -19.78
CA SER A 95 20.80 -89.62 -20.34
C SER A 95 19.77 -88.56 -20.72
N LEU A 96 18.65 -88.95 -21.35
CA LEU A 96 17.53 -88.06 -21.63
C LEU A 96 16.88 -87.53 -20.34
N GLN A 97 16.77 -88.38 -19.32
CA GLN A 97 16.17 -88.02 -18.04
C GLN A 97 17.04 -87.02 -17.27
N ASP A 98 18.36 -87.18 -17.29
CA ASP A 98 19.30 -86.24 -16.67
C ASP A 98 19.32 -84.90 -17.45
N ALA A 99 19.36 -84.91 -18.79
CA ALA A 99 19.23 -83.69 -19.61
C ALA A 99 17.89 -82.96 -19.39
N SER A 100 16.79 -83.71 -19.21
CA SER A 100 15.48 -83.11 -18.92
C SER A 100 15.44 -82.42 -17.55
N ARG A 101 16.17 -82.95 -16.56
CA ARG A 101 16.27 -82.34 -15.23
C ARG A 101 17.11 -81.08 -15.24
N GLU A 102 18.20 -81.06 -16.00
CA GLU A 102 19.04 -79.88 -16.18
C GLU A 102 18.23 -78.75 -16.84
N HIS A 103 17.52 -79.03 -17.94
CA HIS A 103 16.65 -78.03 -18.56
C HIS A 103 15.50 -77.57 -17.65
N ALA A 104 14.88 -78.48 -16.88
CA ALA A 104 13.85 -78.09 -15.92
C ALA A 104 14.41 -77.17 -14.80
N ALA A 105 15.63 -77.43 -14.34
CA ALA A 105 16.31 -76.59 -13.35
C ALA A 105 16.70 -75.22 -13.94
N GLU A 106 17.22 -75.18 -15.18
CA GLU A 106 17.54 -73.94 -15.88
C GLU A 106 16.30 -73.09 -16.18
N GLN A 107 15.23 -73.72 -16.66
CA GLN A 107 13.95 -73.06 -16.91
C GLN A 107 13.36 -72.52 -15.61
N GLY A 108 13.47 -73.27 -14.51
CA GLY A 108 13.10 -72.80 -13.17
C GLY A 108 13.93 -71.58 -12.74
N ARG A 109 15.26 -71.61 -12.93
CA ARG A 109 16.16 -70.50 -12.60
C ARG A 109 15.83 -69.25 -13.43
N LEU A 110 15.67 -69.39 -14.74
CA LEU A 110 15.33 -68.29 -15.64
C LEU A 110 13.94 -67.73 -15.36
N SER A 111 12.95 -68.60 -15.12
CA SER A 111 11.60 -68.18 -14.73
C SER A 111 11.61 -67.40 -13.41
N GLN A 112 12.44 -67.80 -12.45
CA GLN A 112 12.60 -67.09 -11.19
C GLN A 112 13.31 -65.75 -11.37
N GLU A 113 14.36 -65.70 -12.20
CA GLU A 113 15.05 -64.45 -12.54
C GLU A 113 14.10 -63.46 -13.24
N VAL A 114 13.31 -63.91 -14.21
CA VAL A 114 12.28 -63.11 -14.88
C VAL A 114 11.23 -62.62 -13.88
N SER A 115 10.68 -63.50 -13.04
CA SER A 115 9.68 -63.11 -12.04
C SER A 115 10.22 -62.06 -11.06
N THR A 116 11.47 -62.18 -10.62
CA THR A 116 12.10 -61.15 -9.76
C THR A 116 12.31 -59.82 -10.48
N ARG A 117 12.68 -59.85 -11.77
CA ARG A 117 12.84 -58.65 -12.59
C ARG A 117 11.50 -57.97 -12.82
N GLU A 118 10.46 -58.73 -13.14
CA GLU A 118 9.09 -58.23 -13.29
C GLU A 118 8.61 -57.54 -12.01
N GLN A 119 8.73 -58.20 -10.86
CA GLN A 119 8.37 -57.60 -9.57
C GLN A 119 9.17 -56.33 -9.25
N SER A 120 10.46 -56.31 -9.61
CA SER A 120 11.29 -55.11 -9.43
C SER A 120 10.82 -53.97 -10.32
N LEU A 121 10.45 -54.27 -11.58
CA LEU A 121 9.98 -53.29 -12.55
C LEU A 121 8.63 -52.71 -12.11
N GLU A 122 7.67 -53.57 -11.74
CA GLU A 122 6.37 -53.16 -11.20
C GLU A 122 6.52 -52.26 -9.96
N ARG A 123 7.44 -52.61 -9.04
CA ARG A 123 7.73 -51.76 -7.87
C ARG A 123 8.24 -50.39 -8.29
N THR A 124 9.21 -50.33 -9.19
CA THR A 124 9.76 -49.05 -9.67
C THR A 124 8.74 -48.21 -10.43
N GLU A 125 7.84 -48.84 -11.19
CA GLU A 125 6.75 -48.14 -11.88
C GLU A 125 5.77 -47.52 -10.89
N LEU A 126 5.41 -48.24 -9.83
CA LEU A 126 4.57 -47.72 -8.76
C LEU A 126 5.24 -46.57 -8.01
N GLU A 127 6.52 -46.68 -7.68
CA GLU A 127 7.29 -45.60 -7.05
C GLU A 127 7.37 -44.35 -7.94
N LEU A 128 7.61 -44.53 -9.25
CA LEU A 128 7.63 -43.44 -10.21
C LEU A 128 6.24 -42.77 -10.35
N ALA A 129 5.18 -43.57 -10.38
CA ALA A 129 3.80 -43.08 -10.45
C ALA A 129 3.45 -42.26 -9.19
N TRP A 130 3.83 -42.76 -8.01
CA TRP A 130 3.64 -42.04 -6.75
C TRP A 130 4.44 -40.73 -6.70
N ALA A 131 5.73 -40.78 -7.06
CA ALA A 131 6.59 -39.59 -7.09
C ALA A 131 6.06 -38.53 -8.07
N ARG A 132 5.55 -38.95 -9.24
CA ARG A 132 4.91 -38.06 -10.22
C ARG A 132 3.64 -37.42 -9.65
N ALA A 133 2.80 -38.20 -8.97
CA ALA A 133 1.58 -37.69 -8.35
C ALA A 133 1.88 -36.65 -7.26
N GLU A 134 2.91 -36.90 -6.44
CA GLU A 134 3.33 -35.98 -5.38
C GLU A 134 3.92 -34.68 -5.95
N LEU A 135 4.77 -34.78 -6.98
CA LEU A 135 5.28 -33.61 -7.70
C LEU A 135 4.15 -32.78 -8.30
N GLN A 136 3.15 -33.43 -8.93
CA GLN A 136 1.98 -32.73 -9.48
C GLN A 136 1.12 -32.09 -8.39
N ARG A 137 1.06 -32.67 -7.18
CA ARG A 137 0.38 -32.05 -6.04
C ARG A 137 1.14 -30.80 -5.58
N ALA A 138 2.44 -30.93 -5.29
CA ALA A 138 3.29 -29.82 -4.88
C ALA A 138 3.31 -28.68 -5.90
N TRP A 139 3.34 -29.01 -7.20
CA TRP A 139 3.27 -28.00 -8.25
C TRP A 139 1.92 -27.27 -8.26
N ARG A 140 0.80 -27.99 -8.08
CA ARG A 140 -0.53 -27.36 -7.99
C ARG A 140 -0.64 -26.45 -6.78
N GLU A 141 -0.17 -26.89 -5.62
CA GLU A 141 -0.15 -26.09 -4.40
C GLU A 141 0.73 -24.85 -4.56
N GLY A 142 1.91 -25.00 -5.15
CA GLY A 142 2.80 -23.88 -5.47
C GLY A 142 2.17 -22.88 -6.44
N ASN A 143 1.53 -23.36 -7.52
CA ASN A 143 0.86 -22.52 -8.50
C ASN A 143 -0.37 -21.81 -7.89
N SER A 144 -1.16 -22.50 -7.04
CA SER A 144 -2.27 -21.90 -6.30
C SER A 144 -1.77 -20.80 -5.36
N SER A 145 -0.71 -21.08 -4.61
CA SER A 145 -0.08 -20.12 -3.70
C SER A 145 0.44 -18.89 -4.47
N GLN A 146 0.99 -19.09 -5.67
CA GLN A 146 1.48 -17.99 -6.52
C GLN A 146 0.34 -17.09 -7.00
N LEU A 147 -0.81 -17.67 -7.35
CA LEU A 147 -2.00 -16.89 -7.71
C LEU A 147 -2.55 -16.10 -6.52
N GLU A 148 -2.59 -16.70 -5.32
CA GLU A 148 -2.99 -16.03 -4.08
C GLU A 148 -2.07 -14.85 -3.74
N LEU A 149 -0.75 -15.03 -3.83
CA LEU A 149 0.22 -13.96 -3.65
C LEU A 149 0.06 -12.85 -4.70
N GLY A 150 -0.24 -13.20 -5.94
CA GLY A 150 -0.55 -12.24 -7.01
C GLY A 150 -1.79 -11.40 -6.68
N SER A 151 -2.85 -12.03 -6.18
CA SER A 151 -4.07 -11.36 -5.73
C SER A 151 -3.81 -10.44 -4.54
N LEU A 152 -3.11 -10.94 -3.52
CA LEU A 152 -2.75 -10.16 -2.33
C LEU A 152 -1.86 -8.96 -2.67
N ASN A 153 -0.91 -9.13 -3.58
CA ASN A 153 -0.04 -8.04 -4.05
C ASN A 153 -0.84 -6.99 -4.85
N ALA A 154 -1.81 -7.41 -5.66
CA ALA A 154 -2.71 -6.48 -6.34
C ALA A 154 -3.55 -5.68 -5.34
N GLU A 155 -4.05 -6.35 -4.29
CA GLU A 155 -4.81 -5.70 -3.22
C GLU A 155 -3.95 -4.74 -2.40
N LEU A 156 -2.72 -5.13 -2.05
CA LEU A 156 -1.75 -4.26 -1.39
C LEU A 156 -1.46 -3.02 -2.25
N ARG A 157 -1.34 -3.16 -3.57
CA ARG A 157 -1.13 -2.03 -4.47
C ARG A 157 -2.35 -1.10 -4.51
N ARG A 158 -3.57 -1.65 -4.47
CA ARG A 158 -4.81 -0.84 -4.38
C ARG A 158 -4.86 -0.08 -3.06
N THR A 159 -4.62 -0.75 -1.93
CA THR A 159 -4.65 -0.12 -0.61
C THR A 159 -3.56 0.95 -0.48
N MET A 160 -2.34 0.70 -0.97
CA MET A 160 -1.30 1.73 -1.05
C MET A 160 -1.71 2.94 -1.91
N GLY A 161 -2.41 2.71 -3.04
CA GLY A 161 -2.92 3.79 -3.87
C GLY A 161 -3.99 4.63 -3.17
N VAL A 162 -4.92 3.98 -2.47
CA VAL A 162 -5.96 4.66 -1.67
C VAL A 162 -5.34 5.44 -0.52
N LEU A 163 -4.39 4.85 0.21
CA LEU A 163 -3.66 5.52 1.29
C LEU A 163 -2.89 6.75 0.77
N GLY A 164 -2.20 6.62 -0.38
CA GLY A 164 -1.50 7.75 -0.99
C GLY A 164 -2.44 8.86 -1.48
N LYS A 165 -3.67 8.52 -1.92
CA LYS A 165 -4.69 9.53 -2.25
C LYS A 165 -5.20 10.23 -1.01
N MET A 166 -5.52 9.47 0.04
CA MET A 166 -5.96 10.00 1.33
C MET A 166 -4.89 10.92 1.95
N GLU A 167 -3.61 10.54 1.88
CA GLU A 167 -2.50 11.35 2.36
C GLU A 167 -2.41 12.70 1.62
N LYS A 168 -2.58 12.71 0.29
CA LYS A 168 -2.62 13.95 -0.49
C LYS A 168 -3.83 14.82 -0.15
N GLU A 169 -5.00 14.22 -0.02
CA GLU A 169 -6.22 14.93 0.39
C GLU A 169 -6.05 15.54 1.79
N MET A 170 -5.45 14.81 2.72
CA MET A 170 -5.14 15.30 4.07
C MET A 170 -4.13 16.45 4.02
N GLN A 171 -3.08 16.36 3.22
CA GLN A 171 -2.11 17.45 3.05
C GLN A 171 -2.77 18.71 2.46
N GLU A 172 -3.66 18.55 1.49
CA GLU A 172 -4.39 19.67 0.90
C GLU A 172 -5.36 20.31 1.90
N VAL A 173 -6.13 19.50 2.64
CA VAL A 173 -6.99 19.99 3.72
C VAL A 173 -6.18 20.70 4.80
N GLN A 174 -5.00 20.18 5.16
CA GLN A 174 -4.10 20.83 6.12
C GLN A 174 -3.57 22.15 5.58
N ARG A 175 -3.24 22.24 4.29
CA ARG A 175 -2.80 23.48 3.63
C ARG A 175 -3.91 24.52 3.64
N GLU A 176 -5.13 24.13 3.28
CA GLU A 176 -6.31 24.98 3.34
C GLU A 176 -6.60 25.42 4.77
N LEU A 177 -6.46 24.52 5.75
CA LEU A 177 -6.60 24.87 7.17
C LEU A 177 -5.56 25.90 7.59
N ASN A 178 -4.28 25.72 7.27
CA ASN A 178 -3.22 26.67 7.60
C ASN A 178 -3.43 28.04 6.91
N ASN A 179 -3.92 28.04 5.66
CA ASN A 179 -4.27 29.26 4.94
C ASN A 179 -5.44 29.97 5.62
N SER A 180 -6.49 29.22 5.97
CA SER A 180 -7.63 29.73 6.72
C SER A 180 -7.23 30.23 8.10
N GLU A 181 -6.32 29.55 8.81
CA GLU A 181 -5.78 29.97 10.11
C GLU A 181 -5.00 31.28 9.98
N SER A 182 -4.19 31.44 8.92
CA SER A 182 -3.50 32.70 8.63
C SER A 182 -4.48 33.84 8.36
N THR A 183 -5.52 33.60 7.55
CA THR A 183 -6.58 34.60 7.33
C THR A 183 -7.32 34.92 8.63
N VAL A 184 -7.61 33.92 9.45
CA VAL A 184 -8.25 34.08 10.76
C VAL A 184 -7.32 34.80 11.73
N ALA A 185 -6.00 34.61 11.69
CA ALA A 185 -5.03 35.30 12.54
C ALA A 185 -4.88 36.78 12.16
N ILE A 186 -4.87 37.10 10.86
CA ILE A 186 -4.92 38.47 10.35
C ILE A 186 -6.24 39.13 10.73
N LEU A 187 -7.35 38.41 10.54
CA LEU A 187 -8.64 38.85 11.03
C LEU A 187 -8.63 38.95 12.55
N ARG A 188 -7.93 38.09 13.31
CA ARG A 188 -7.89 38.12 14.79
C ARG A 188 -7.19 39.35 15.34
N SER A 189 -6.18 39.83 14.62
CA SER A 189 -5.57 41.14 14.85
C SER A 189 -6.58 42.30 14.65
N CYS A 190 -7.69 42.02 13.97
CA CYS A 190 -8.80 42.94 13.65
C CYS A 190 -10.20 42.42 14.11
N THR A 191 -10.31 41.39 14.95
CA THR A 191 -11.61 40.79 15.38
C THR A 191 -12.03 41.22 16.78
N ALA A 192 -11.31 42.13 17.43
CA ALA A 192 -12.04 43.12 18.19
C ALA A 192 -12.59 44.08 17.14
N ILE A 193 -13.91 44.29 17.10
CA ILE A 193 -14.73 45.08 16.16
C ILE A 193 -14.34 46.59 16.10
N ASP A 194 -13.13 46.90 16.54
CA ASP A 194 -12.74 48.13 17.18
C ASP A 194 -11.29 48.51 16.77
N CYS A 195 -11.01 48.53 15.47
CA CYS A 195 -9.72 49.06 14.99
C CYS A 195 -9.80 50.59 14.92
N CYS A 196 -8.86 51.26 15.59
CA CYS A 196 -8.66 52.69 15.48
C CYS A 196 -7.38 53.00 14.70
N PRO A 197 -7.35 54.07 13.88
CA PRO A 197 -6.12 54.48 13.20
C PRO A 197 -5.00 54.78 14.19
N SER A 198 -3.74 54.68 13.77
CA SER A 198 -2.59 55.02 14.59
C SER A 198 -2.74 56.42 15.21
N GLY A 199 -2.52 56.53 16.52
CA GLY A 199 -2.69 57.77 17.27
C GLY A 199 -4.10 58.05 17.81
N TRP A 200 -5.05 57.12 17.62
CA TRP A 200 -6.40 57.19 18.19
C TRP A 200 -6.58 56.17 19.31
N LEU A 201 -7.26 56.58 20.38
CA LEU A 201 -7.60 55.74 21.51
C LEU A 201 -8.94 55.05 21.28
N LEU A 202 -8.95 53.72 21.29
CA LEU A 202 -10.19 52.97 21.31
C LEU A 202 -10.86 53.06 22.69
N TYR A 203 -12.11 53.52 22.71
CA TYR A 203 -12.96 53.51 23.90
C TYR A 203 -14.41 53.19 23.55
N ARG A 204 -14.89 52.02 24.01
CA ARG A 204 -16.30 51.59 23.89
C ARG A 204 -16.87 51.69 22.46
N GLY A 205 -16.16 51.15 21.47
CA GLY A 205 -16.61 51.18 20.08
C GLY A 205 -16.44 52.53 19.36
N LYS A 206 -15.78 53.51 20.00
CA LYS A 206 -15.41 54.78 19.37
C LYS A 206 -13.89 54.96 19.39
N CYS A 207 -13.38 55.58 18.34
CA CYS A 207 -12.00 56.04 18.28
C CYS A 207 -11.95 57.50 18.71
N LEU A 208 -11.14 57.78 19.73
CA LEU A 208 -10.95 59.10 20.32
C LEU A 208 -9.58 59.67 19.92
N PHE A 209 -9.55 60.85 19.31
CA PHE A 209 -8.32 61.58 19.06
C PHE A 209 -8.18 62.69 20.10
N ILE A 210 -7.03 62.74 20.77
CA ILE A 210 -6.72 63.76 21.77
C ILE A 210 -5.70 64.71 21.14
N SER A 211 -6.03 66.00 21.08
CA SER A 211 -5.11 66.98 20.50
C SER A 211 -3.85 67.17 21.35
N SER A 212 -2.75 67.50 20.67
CA SER A 212 -1.50 67.95 21.30
C SER A 212 -1.41 69.47 21.40
N GLU A 213 -2.24 70.18 20.65
CA GLU A 213 -2.26 71.63 20.54
C GLU A 213 -3.56 72.19 21.14
N LYS A 214 -3.52 73.46 21.54
CA LYS A 214 -4.69 74.18 22.05
C LYS A 214 -5.25 75.10 20.98
N LYS A 215 -6.56 75.07 20.78
CA LYS A 215 -7.27 75.89 19.79
C LYS A 215 -8.59 76.42 20.36
N THR A 216 -9.23 77.33 19.63
CA THR A 216 -10.60 77.76 19.92
C THR A 216 -11.57 76.61 19.68
N TRP A 217 -12.80 76.72 20.16
CA TRP A 217 -13.79 75.65 19.97
C TRP A 217 -14.11 75.43 18.48
N GLU A 218 -14.28 76.52 17.72
CA GLU A 218 -14.57 76.48 16.28
C GLU A 218 -13.43 75.84 15.49
N ASP A 219 -12.19 76.28 15.72
CA ASP A 219 -11.03 75.68 15.03
C ASP A 219 -10.85 74.21 15.40
N SER A 220 -11.18 73.83 16.64
CA SER A 220 -11.13 72.45 17.10
C SER A 220 -12.16 71.57 16.40
N ARG A 221 -13.37 72.10 16.15
CA ARG A 221 -14.40 71.43 15.34
C ARG A 221 -13.89 71.19 13.93
N ASP A 222 -13.35 72.23 13.29
CA ASP A 222 -12.84 72.15 11.93
C ASP A 222 -11.68 71.15 11.80
N GLU A 223 -10.80 71.04 12.81
CA GLU A 223 -9.74 70.02 12.84
C GLU A 223 -10.29 68.58 12.98
N CYS A 224 -11.39 68.40 13.73
CA CYS A 224 -12.06 67.10 13.78
C CYS A 224 -12.67 66.74 12.43
N GLU A 225 -13.33 67.69 11.75
CA GLU A 225 -13.94 67.48 10.44
C GLU A 225 -12.91 67.11 9.38
N LYS A 226 -11.74 67.78 9.35
CA LYS A 226 -10.60 67.42 8.48
C LYS A 226 -10.10 65.99 8.69
N LYS A 227 -10.34 65.41 9.87
CA LYS A 227 -9.97 64.02 10.23
C LYS A 227 -11.12 63.02 10.02
N TYR A 228 -12.19 63.42 9.34
CA TYR A 228 -13.42 62.64 9.17
C TYR A 228 -13.97 62.17 10.52
N SER A 229 -14.06 63.12 11.44
CA SER A 229 -14.51 62.91 12.82
C SER A 229 -15.26 64.14 13.30
N GLN A 230 -15.87 64.04 14.48
CA GLN A 230 -16.60 65.15 15.10
C GLN A 230 -16.06 65.41 16.50
N LEU A 231 -16.33 66.58 17.09
CA LEU A 231 -16.01 66.80 18.50
C LEU A 231 -16.75 65.80 19.40
N LEU A 232 -16.12 65.41 20.49
CA LEU A 232 -16.59 64.36 21.39
C LEU A 232 -18.04 64.56 21.87
N VAL A 233 -18.88 63.54 21.68
CA VAL A 233 -20.28 63.51 22.13
C VAL A 233 -20.43 62.52 23.27
N THR A 234 -20.71 63.02 24.48
CA THR A 234 -20.69 62.23 25.72
C THR A 234 -22.08 61.89 26.27
N LYS A 235 -23.13 61.92 25.44
CA LYS A 235 -24.52 61.60 25.85
C LYS A 235 -24.67 60.33 26.67
N SER A 236 -24.05 59.25 26.20
CA SER A 236 -24.14 57.92 26.82
C SER A 236 -23.16 57.75 27.99
N TRP A 237 -22.40 58.78 28.35
CA TRP A 237 -21.41 58.70 29.40
C TRP A 237 -22.04 59.06 30.76
N SER A 238 -21.87 58.14 31.72
CA SER A 238 -22.15 58.36 33.14
C SER A 238 -20.85 58.57 33.91
N ARG A 239 -20.93 58.96 35.19
CA ARG A 239 -19.77 59.14 36.09
C ARG A 239 -18.81 57.93 36.10
N TRP A 240 -19.33 56.73 35.83
CA TRP A 240 -18.56 55.48 35.84
C TRP A 240 -17.97 55.10 34.48
N THR A 241 -18.38 55.79 33.41
CA THR A 241 -18.01 55.44 32.03
C THR A 241 -17.25 56.57 31.33
N VAL A 242 -16.85 57.59 32.07
CA VAL A 242 -15.88 58.57 31.59
C VAL A 242 -14.50 57.89 31.60
N PRO A 243 -13.73 57.98 30.50
CA PRO A 243 -12.37 57.47 30.46
C PRO A 243 -11.52 58.00 31.62
N THR A 244 -10.64 57.15 32.17
CA THR A 244 -9.80 57.51 33.32
C THR A 244 -8.97 58.77 33.09
N PHE A 245 -8.50 58.98 31.85
CA PHE A 245 -7.72 60.18 31.48
C PHE A 245 -8.55 61.47 31.63
N LEU A 246 -9.86 61.44 31.39
CA LEU A 246 -10.75 62.60 31.57
C LEU A 246 -11.24 62.75 33.01
N LYS A 247 -11.30 61.65 33.76
CA LYS A 247 -11.75 61.65 35.17
C LYS A 247 -10.72 62.30 36.09
N ASN A 248 -9.43 62.04 35.85
CA ASN A 248 -8.35 62.44 36.77
C ASN A 248 -7.52 63.62 36.25
N ALA A 249 -7.61 63.97 34.96
CA ALA A 249 -6.91 65.14 34.44
C ALA A 249 -7.58 66.44 34.87
N ASP A 250 -6.76 67.39 35.30
CA ASP A 250 -7.18 68.77 35.54
C ASP A 250 -7.25 69.58 34.23
N ILE A 251 -6.76 69.00 33.14
CA ILE A 251 -6.66 69.66 31.85
C ILE A 251 -8.06 69.76 31.21
N PRO A 252 -8.52 70.96 30.83
CA PRO A 252 -9.79 71.13 30.14
C PRO A 252 -9.69 70.74 28.67
N TYR A 253 -10.69 69.99 28.20
CA TYR A 253 -10.84 69.60 26.80
C TYR A 253 -12.14 70.13 26.21
N TRP A 254 -12.09 70.71 25.02
CA TRP A 254 -13.27 70.99 24.21
C TRP A 254 -14.00 69.71 23.85
N ILE A 255 -15.33 69.75 24.00
CA ILE A 255 -16.26 68.70 23.58
C ILE A 255 -17.31 69.28 22.64
N GLY A 256 -18.03 68.42 21.94
CA GLY A 256 -18.97 68.80 20.89
C GLY A 256 -20.30 69.29 21.43
N LEU A 257 -20.30 70.15 22.45
CA LEU A 257 -21.50 70.71 23.06
C LEU A 257 -21.45 72.23 23.00
N GLN A 258 -22.48 72.83 22.40
CA GLN A 258 -22.57 74.28 22.14
C GLN A 258 -23.97 74.78 22.50
N LYS A 259 -24.04 76.04 22.92
CA LYS A 259 -25.25 76.79 23.17
C LYS A 259 -25.54 77.62 21.93
N GLY A 260 -26.77 77.61 21.46
CA GLY A 260 -27.20 78.53 20.42
C GLY A 260 -28.66 78.90 20.58
N SER A 261 -29.01 79.99 19.92
CA SER A 261 -30.39 80.40 19.76
C SER A 261 -31.11 79.32 18.97
N PHE A 262 -32.30 78.95 19.41
CA PHE A 262 -33.17 77.99 18.74
C PHE A 262 -33.77 78.66 17.50
N PRO A 263 -33.64 78.10 16.28
CA PRO A 263 -34.69 78.36 15.31
C PRO A 263 -35.13 77.10 14.55
N TRP A 264 -36.45 77.03 14.33
CA TRP A 264 -37.22 76.21 13.38
C TRP A 264 -37.18 74.67 13.50
N TYR A 265 -38.09 74.09 14.29
CA TYR A 265 -39.17 73.23 13.78
C TYR A 265 -40.30 73.11 14.82
N ASP A 266 -41.51 73.26 14.30
CA ASP A 266 -42.82 73.33 14.96
C ASP A 266 -43.14 72.09 15.81
N TYR A 267 -43.23 72.25 17.13
CA TYR A 267 -44.13 71.46 17.96
C TYR A 267 -45.04 72.43 18.70
N GLY A 268 -46.17 72.76 18.05
CA GLY A 268 -47.33 73.29 18.72
C GLY A 268 -47.89 72.31 19.76
N TRP A 269 -48.43 72.90 20.84
CA TRP A 269 -49.20 72.32 21.96
C TRP A 269 -48.33 71.72 23.08
N LEU A 270 -48.33 72.17 24.34
CA LEU A 270 -49.10 73.07 25.24
C LEU A 270 -48.10 73.39 26.40
N GLU A 271 -48.04 74.52 27.09
CA GLU A 271 -49.09 75.31 27.74
C GLU A 271 -48.44 76.62 28.28
N GLU A 272 -49.18 77.72 28.14
CA GLU A 272 -49.14 79.00 28.89
C GLU A 272 -47.76 79.60 29.25
N GLU A 273 -47.33 80.57 28.44
CA GLU A 273 -46.27 81.54 28.74
C GLU A 273 -46.61 82.41 29.94
N ASP A 274 -45.71 82.46 30.93
CA ASP A 274 -45.58 83.60 31.84
C ASP A 274 -45.21 84.85 31.01
N PRO A 275 -45.98 85.95 31.07
CA PRO A 275 -45.80 87.13 30.21
C PRO A 275 -44.57 87.99 30.56
N ASP A 276 -43.76 87.59 31.55
CA ASP A 276 -42.58 88.34 32.02
C ASP A 276 -41.23 87.70 31.64
N SER A 277 -41.20 86.60 30.88
CA SER A 277 -39.96 85.96 30.45
C SER A 277 -39.51 86.42 29.06
N ASP A 278 -38.95 87.63 28.99
CA ASP A 278 -38.15 88.09 27.84
C ASP A 278 -36.89 87.21 27.72
N GLY A 279 -36.97 86.13 26.95
CA GLY A 279 -35.87 85.19 26.87
C GLY A 279 -36.10 84.08 25.86
N VAL A 280 -35.55 84.28 24.65
CA VAL A 280 -35.24 83.20 23.70
C VAL A 280 -34.64 82.04 24.51
N SER A 281 -35.33 80.90 24.55
CA SER A 281 -34.89 79.73 25.30
C SER A 281 -33.65 79.16 24.64
N ASP A 282 -32.48 79.68 25.02
CA ASP A 282 -31.21 79.14 24.57
C ASP A 282 -31.08 77.69 25.01
N ALA A 283 -30.89 76.79 24.05
CA ALA A 283 -30.70 75.37 24.32
C ALA A 283 -29.24 74.96 24.05
N TRP A 284 -28.82 73.91 24.75
CA TRP A 284 -27.55 73.24 24.50
C TRP A 284 -27.76 72.08 23.52
N PHE A 285 -26.96 72.04 22.47
CA PHE A 285 -26.98 70.99 21.46
C PHE A 285 -25.61 70.36 21.27
N TRP A 286 -25.61 69.08 20.91
CA TRP A 286 -24.42 68.39 20.47
C TRP A 286 -24.12 68.71 19.00
N VAL A 287 -22.86 68.56 18.59
CA VAL A 287 -22.45 68.69 17.18
C VAL A 287 -23.13 67.70 16.24
N ASP A 288 -23.79 66.66 16.76
CA ASP A 288 -24.63 65.74 15.99
C ASP A 288 -26.11 66.19 15.84
N GLY A 289 -26.44 67.41 16.28
CA GLY A 289 -27.76 68.04 16.13
C GLY A 289 -28.79 67.72 17.22
N SER A 290 -28.44 66.86 18.17
CA SER A 290 -29.35 66.49 19.26
C SER A 290 -29.34 67.46 20.45
N LEU A 291 -30.44 67.46 21.21
CA LEU A 291 -30.59 68.29 22.40
C LEU A 291 -29.89 67.69 23.63
N TYR A 292 -29.34 68.55 24.49
CA TYR A 292 -28.79 68.17 25.78
C TYR A 292 -29.87 68.25 26.86
N GLU A 293 -30.33 67.08 27.33
CA GLU A 293 -31.52 66.96 28.18
C GLU A 293 -31.32 67.35 29.66
N ARG A 294 -30.09 67.58 30.14
CA ARG A 294 -29.88 67.82 31.58
C ARG A 294 -30.08 69.30 31.95
N PRO A 295 -30.75 69.61 33.08
CA PRO A 295 -30.91 70.98 33.56
C PRO A 295 -29.56 71.67 33.73
N TRP A 296 -29.29 72.68 32.91
CA TRP A 296 -28.09 73.48 33.01
C TRP A 296 -28.30 74.60 34.04
N GLN A 297 -27.27 74.96 34.79
CA GLN A 297 -27.38 76.08 35.74
C GLN A 297 -27.58 77.38 34.96
N SER A 298 -28.64 78.12 35.29
CA SER A 298 -29.19 79.28 34.58
C SER A 298 -28.28 80.51 34.47
N LYS A 299 -27.00 80.44 34.85
CA LYS A 299 -26.08 81.60 34.93
C LYS A 299 -24.66 81.29 34.44
N SER A 300 -24.51 80.66 33.28
CA SER A 300 -23.19 80.49 32.68
C SER A 300 -22.91 81.45 31.54
N ASN A 301 -21.80 82.19 31.65
CA ASN A 301 -21.36 83.22 30.70
C ASN A 301 -20.59 82.64 29.48
N GLY A 302 -21.01 81.48 28.97
CA GLY A 302 -20.30 80.75 27.92
C GLY A 302 -21.25 79.99 27.01
N SER A 303 -20.94 79.97 25.71
CA SER A 303 -21.71 79.29 24.67
C SER A 303 -21.08 78.00 24.18
N CYS A 304 -19.92 77.61 24.69
CA CYS A 304 -19.27 76.33 24.38
C CYS A 304 -19.02 75.54 25.66
N ALA A 305 -18.69 74.26 25.54
CA ALA A 305 -18.48 73.40 26.70
C ALA A 305 -17.13 72.71 26.70
N ILE A 306 -16.52 72.66 27.88
CA ILE A 306 -15.32 71.89 28.19
C ILE A 306 -15.64 70.75 29.14
N ILE A 307 -14.82 69.70 29.12
CA ILE A 307 -14.79 68.66 30.14
C ILE A 307 -13.47 68.72 30.91
N SER A 308 -13.56 68.71 32.24
CA SER A 308 -12.42 68.63 33.16
C SER A 308 -12.83 67.88 34.43
N ARG A 309 -11.95 67.01 34.95
CA ARG A 309 -12.23 66.13 36.10
C ARG A 309 -13.55 65.34 35.97
N GLY A 310 -13.90 64.93 34.75
CA GLY A 310 -15.15 64.24 34.42
C GLY A 310 -16.43 65.08 34.54
N THR A 311 -16.31 66.40 34.70
CA THR A 311 -17.44 67.34 34.77
C THR A 311 -17.46 68.25 33.54
N ILE A 312 -18.64 68.44 32.96
CA ILE A 312 -18.84 69.36 31.84
C ILE A 312 -19.08 70.76 32.42
N LYS A 313 -18.37 71.76 31.90
CA LYS A 313 -18.48 73.16 32.31
C LYS A 313 -18.62 74.07 31.08
N PRO A 314 -19.35 75.19 31.21
CA PRO A 314 -19.45 76.18 30.15
C PRO A 314 -18.17 77.00 30.05
N ALA A 315 -17.81 77.38 28.84
CA ALA A 315 -16.68 78.22 28.50
C ALA A 315 -17.01 79.12 27.29
N GLN A 316 -16.22 80.17 27.08
CA GLN A 316 -16.39 81.07 25.93
C GLN A 316 -15.76 80.44 24.69
N CYS A 317 -16.42 80.54 23.54
CA CYS A 317 -15.97 79.86 22.32
C CYS A 317 -14.75 80.53 21.66
N VAL A 318 -14.60 81.86 21.78
CA VAL A 318 -13.70 82.70 20.97
C VAL A 318 -13.07 83.84 21.79
N GLY A 319 -12.66 83.61 23.03
CA GLY A 319 -11.85 84.60 23.76
C GLY A 319 -10.34 84.34 23.60
N PRO A 320 -9.50 85.37 23.86
CA PRO A 320 -8.05 85.29 23.65
C PRO A 320 -7.35 84.26 24.55
N ASP A 321 -7.95 83.93 25.71
CA ASP A 321 -7.44 82.94 26.66
C ASP A 321 -8.19 81.59 26.59
N ASP A 322 -9.20 81.47 25.72
CA ASP A 322 -10.07 80.29 25.60
C ASP A 322 -9.49 79.25 24.63
N LEU A 323 -8.19 79.00 24.77
CA LEU A 323 -7.47 77.96 24.03
C LEU A 323 -7.41 76.69 24.89
N HIS A 324 -8.06 75.63 24.44
CA HIS A 324 -8.07 74.34 25.11
C HIS A 324 -7.67 73.22 24.17
N LEU A 325 -7.22 72.10 24.75
CA LEU A 325 -7.09 70.87 23.99
C LEU A 325 -8.49 70.42 23.57
N TRP A 326 -8.61 69.55 22.58
CA TRP A 326 -9.92 69.04 22.15
C TRP A 326 -9.87 67.54 21.94
N ILE A 327 -11.06 66.92 21.94
CA ILE A 327 -11.21 65.49 21.68
C ILE A 327 -12.15 65.31 20.50
N CYS A 328 -11.67 64.59 19.49
CA CYS A 328 -12.52 64.15 18.39
C CYS A 328 -12.96 62.70 18.61
N GLU A 329 -14.13 62.34 18.09
CA GLU A 329 -14.65 60.98 18.05
C GLU A 329 -15.05 60.56 16.64
N LYS A 330 -14.92 59.26 16.35
CA LYS A 330 -15.54 58.57 15.22
C LYS A 330 -15.82 57.12 15.54
N ALA A 331 -16.66 56.46 14.75
CA ALA A 331 -16.92 55.03 14.90
C ALA A 331 -15.63 54.22 14.72
N ALA A 332 -15.45 53.18 15.55
CA ALA A 332 -14.39 52.21 15.35
C ALA A 332 -14.74 51.25 14.20
N GLY A 333 -13.75 50.84 13.42
CA GLY A 333 -13.95 50.03 12.21
C GLY A 333 -12.96 50.37 11.10
N PRO A 334 -12.96 49.60 9.99
CA PRO A 334 -12.14 49.93 8.83
C PRO A 334 -12.52 51.33 8.36
N SER A 335 -11.57 52.26 8.42
CA SER A 335 -11.77 53.62 7.92
C SER A 335 -12.22 53.53 6.46
N SER A 336 -13.49 53.81 6.17
CA SER A 336 -13.96 53.90 4.80
C SER A 336 -13.16 55.00 4.12
N PRO A 337 -12.42 54.71 3.02
CA PRO A 337 -11.72 55.74 2.27
C PRO A 337 -12.68 56.57 1.40
N PHE A 338 -13.98 56.27 1.41
CA PHE A 338 -14.97 56.88 0.53
C PHE A 338 -16.26 57.18 1.28
N MET A 339 -16.48 58.47 1.55
CA MET A 339 -17.79 59.12 1.47
C MET A 339 -17.61 60.45 0.76
#